data_AF-A0A0L1JRF2-F1
#
_entry.id   AF-A0A0L1JRF2-F1
#
_cell.length_a   1.000
_cell.length_b   1.000
_cell.length_c   1.000
_cell.angle_alpha   90.00
_cell.angle_beta   90.00
_cell.angle_gamma   90.00
#
_symmetry.space_group_name_H-M   'P 1'
#
loop_
_entity.id
_entity.type
_entity.pdbx_description
1 polymer ?
#
loop_
_entity_poly.entity_id
_entity_poly.type
_entity_poly.pdbx_seq_one_letter_code
_entity_poly.pdbx_strand_id
1 'polypeptide(L)'
;MTGVALADEVWTSNQGDIVYVGDNNNDAIFAFTYYNGQDAAIILPGFTRQWDYRHTNLGVWISQVGNACDSEMVHASGVRGTSWGKVKIEWAKTTGPSDFVLTTGDCEAEPTVKLWAKAK
;
A
#
# COMPACT_ATOMS: atom_id res chain seq x y z
N MET A 1 22.08 8.72 -8.77
CA MET A 1 22.08 7.28 -9.08
C MET A 1 20.62 6.85 -9.15
N THR A 2 20.10 6.65 -10.35
CA THR A 2 18.70 6.26 -10.60
C THR A 2 18.55 4.78 -10.30
N GLY A 3 17.95 4.45 -9.16
CA GLY A 3 17.54 3.09 -8.87
C GLY A 3 16.40 2.72 -9.80
N VAL A 4 16.62 1.76 -10.69
CA VAL A 4 15.55 1.14 -11.48
C VAL A 4 14.52 0.59 -10.49
N ALA A 5 13.28 1.07 -10.57
CA ALA A 5 12.15 0.41 -9.93
C ALA A 5 12.04 -0.96 -10.60
N LEU A 6 12.40 -2.03 -9.89
CA LEU A 6 12.17 -3.38 -10.39
C LEU A 6 10.68 -3.61 -10.29
N ALA A 7 10.03 -3.70 -11.44
CA ALA A 7 8.66 -4.22 -11.58
C ALA A 7 8.54 -5.70 -11.17
N ASP A 8 9.57 -6.26 -10.53
CA ASP A 8 9.68 -7.66 -10.11
C ASP A 8 9.03 -7.90 -8.73
N GLU A 9 8.54 -6.86 -8.06
CA GLU A 9 7.88 -6.96 -6.76
C GLU A 9 6.36 -6.95 -6.93
N VAL A 10 5.83 -8.13 -7.23
CA VAL A 10 4.40 -8.40 -7.38
C VAL A 10 3.97 -9.44 -6.36
N TRP A 11 2.87 -9.17 -5.67
CA TRP A 11 2.24 -10.11 -4.75
C TRP A 11 0.86 -10.49 -5.27
N THR A 12 0.54 -11.79 -5.21
CA THR A 12 -0.78 -12.30 -5.54
C THR A 12 -1.66 -12.25 -4.29
N SER A 13 -2.85 -11.67 -4.40
CA SER A 13 -3.89 -11.71 -3.36
C SER A 13 -5.21 -12.25 -3.91
N ASN A 14 -6.16 -12.52 -3.03
CA ASN A 14 -7.52 -12.91 -3.40
C ASN A 14 -8.34 -11.77 -4.05
N GLN A 15 -7.84 -10.53 -4.05
CA GLN A 15 -8.49 -9.38 -4.69
C GLN A 15 -7.78 -8.92 -5.98
N GLY A 16 -6.68 -9.57 -6.35
CA GLY A 16 -5.84 -9.18 -7.47
C GLY A 16 -4.38 -9.04 -7.08
N ASP A 17 -3.56 -8.60 -8.02
CA ASP A 17 -2.15 -8.37 -7.78
C ASP A 17 -1.93 -7.06 -7.02
N ILE A 18 -1.01 -7.08 -6.05
CA ILE A 18 -0.45 -5.89 -5.41
C ILE A 18 0.93 -5.69 -6.02
N VAL A 19 1.20 -4.50 -6.55
CA VAL A 19 2.41 -4.22 -7.33
C VAL A 19 3.15 -3.06 -6.68
N TYR A 20 4.43 -3.23 -6.36
CA TYR A 20 5.26 -2.11 -5.94
C TYR A 20 5.58 -1.23 -7.17
N VAL A 21 5.25 0.05 -7.08
CA VAL A 21 5.39 1.03 -8.17
C VAL A 21 6.71 1.79 -8.08
N GLY A 22 7.19 2.03 -6.85
CA GLY A 22 8.41 2.76 -6.59
C GLY A 22 8.34 3.62 -5.34
N ASP A 23 9.41 4.39 -5.11
CA ASP A 23 9.52 5.32 -3.99
C ASP A 23 9.28 6.76 -4.46
N ASN A 24 8.62 7.57 -3.64
CA ASN A 24 8.53 9.02 -3.80
C ASN A 24 8.79 9.70 -2.46
N ASN A 25 9.79 10.59 -2.39
CA ASN A 25 10.10 11.37 -1.18
C ASN A 25 10.24 10.53 0.13
N ASN A 26 10.82 9.32 0.04
CA ASN A 26 10.95 8.30 1.11
C ASN A 26 9.69 7.51 1.44
N ASP A 27 8.64 7.59 0.61
CA ASP A 27 7.43 6.80 0.77
C ASP A 27 7.35 5.73 -0.32
N ALA A 28 7.05 4.50 0.07
CA ALA A 28 6.82 3.41 -0.89
C ALA A 28 5.38 3.42 -1.37
N ILE A 29 5.21 3.26 -2.69
CA ILE A 29 3.91 3.27 -3.34
C ILE A 29 3.64 1.89 -3.93
N PHE A 30 2.48 1.33 -3.60
CA PHE A 30 1.98 0.09 -4.18
C PHE A 30 0.65 0.34 -4.89
N ALA A 31 0.46 -0.22 -6.08
CA ALA A 31 -0.83 -0.28 -6.75
C ALA A 31 -1.56 -1.57 -6.35
N PHE A 32 -2.86 -1.48 -6.10
CA PHE A 32 -3.70 -2.65 -5.83
C PHE A 32 -5.17 -2.36 -6.15
N THR A 33 -5.99 -3.41 -6.17
CA THR A 33 -7.44 -3.32 -6.28
C THR A 33 -8.08 -3.50 -4.90
N TYR A 34 -8.90 -2.52 -4.48
CA TYR A 34 -9.63 -2.58 -3.22
C TYR A 34 -10.81 -3.55 -3.29
N TYR A 35 -11.38 -3.95 -2.14
CA TYR A 35 -12.43 -4.98 -2.08
C TYR A 35 -13.71 -4.61 -2.87
N ASN A 36 -13.90 -3.33 -3.17
CA ASN A 36 -15.02 -2.81 -3.96
C ASN A 36 -14.72 -2.78 -5.48
N GLY A 37 -13.58 -3.35 -5.90
CA GLY A 37 -13.14 -3.39 -7.29
C GLY A 37 -12.49 -2.10 -7.80
N GLN A 38 -12.25 -1.12 -6.94
CA GLN A 38 -11.61 0.14 -7.35
C GLN A 38 -10.09 0.06 -7.28
N ASP A 39 -9.44 0.64 -8.28
CA ASP A 39 -8.00 0.83 -8.25
C ASP A 39 -7.62 1.84 -7.16
N ALA A 40 -6.60 1.50 -6.39
CA ALA A 40 -6.11 2.29 -5.28
C ALA A 40 -4.58 2.20 -5.19
N ALA A 41 -4.00 3.19 -4.51
CA ALA A 41 -2.58 3.23 -4.20
C ALA A 41 -2.40 3.14 -2.69
N ILE A 42 -1.54 2.22 -2.23
CA ILE A 42 -1.04 2.17 -0.86
C ILE A 42 0.21 3.03 -0.79
N ILE A 43 0.30 3.83 0.25
CA ILE A 43 1.40 4.73 0.51
C ILE A 43 1.94 4.42 1.90
N LEU A 44 3.19 3.95 1.97
CA LEU A 44 3.88 3.62 3.20
C LEU A 44 4.93 4.70 3.50
N PRO A 45 4.67 5.60 4.46
CA PRO A 45 5.60 6.66 4.78
C PRO A 45 6.89 6.16 5.44
N GLY A 46 8.01 6.77 5.08
CA GLY A 46 9.33 6.46 5.64
C GLY A 46 9.85 5.07 5.29
N PHE A 47 9.33 4.47 4.21
CA PHE A 47 9.86 3.24 3.64
C PHE A 47 11.07 3.59 2.77
N THR A 48 12.26 3.53 3.37
CA THR A 48 13.51 3.60 2.60
C THR A 48 13.91 2.20 2.16
N ARG A 49 14.35 2.02 0.91
CA ARG A 49 14.94 0.78 0.34
C ARG A 49 16.06 0.10 1.16
N GLN A 50 16.46 0.65 2.30
CA GLN A 50 17.15 -0.10 3.34
C GLN A 50 16.15 -1.04 4.00
N TRP A 51 16.23 -2.31 3.60
CA TRP A 51 15.45 -3.47 4.05
C TRP A 51 15.50 -3.79 5.56
N ASP A 52 15.56 -2.78 6.43
CA ASP A 52 15.18 -2.91 7.83
C ASP A 52 13.65 -2.92 7.89
N TYR A 53 13.05 -4.04 7.45
CA TYR A 53 11.63 -4.28 7.64
C TYR A 53 11.38 -4.30 9.13
N ARG A 54 10.92 -3.16 9.66
CA ARG A 54 10.13 -3.19 10.88
C ARG A 54 8.96 -4.12 10.55
N HIS A 55 8.78 -5.19 11.33
CA HIS A 55 7.78 -6.24 11.11
C HIS A 55 6.39 -5.71 10.72
N THR A 56 6.10 -4.47 11.09
CA THR A 56 4.87 -3.76 10.77
C THR A 56 5.16 -2.37 10.21
N ASN A 57 4.54 -2.04 9.08
CA ASN A 57 4.48 -0.70 8.52
C ASN A 57 3.04 -0.19 8.59
N LEU A 58 2.89 1.11 8.86
CA LEU A 58 1.60 1.81 8.80
C LEU A 58 1.61 2.73 7.60
N GLY A 59 0.43 2.96 7.02
CA GLY A 59 0.27 3.85 5.88
C GLY A 59 -1.18 4.17 5.60
N VAL A 60 -1.43 4.64 4.38
CA VAL A 60 -2.78 4.93 3.88
C VAL A 60 -2.98 4.31 2.51
N TRP A 61 -4.22 3.93 2.19
CA TRP A 61 -4.63 3.68 0.82
C TRP A 61 -5.46 4.85 0.32
N ILE A 62 -5.34 5.20 -0.97
CA ILE A 62 -6.09 6.27 -1.62
C ILE A 62 -6.56 5.78 -2.99
N SER A 63 -7.85 5.92 -3.28
CA SER A 63 -8.42 5.76 -4.62
C SER A 63 -8.88 7.11 -5.15
N GLN A 64 -8.60 7.36 -6.44
CA GLN A 64 -9.12 8.53 -7.16
C GLN A 64 -10.59 8.37 -7.56
N VAL A 65 -11.16 7.18 -7.35
CA VAL A 65 -12.52 6.83 -7.73
C VAL A 65 -13.35 6.58 -6.47
N GLY A 66 -14.63 6.91 -6.54
CA GLY A 66 -15.56 6.79 -5.43
C GLY A 66 -15.66 8.06 -4.58
N ASN A 67 -16.47 7.98 -3.52
CA ASN A 67 -16.71 9.07 -2.59
C ASN A 67 -17.18 8.49 -1.25
N ALA A 68 -16.28 7.76 -0.58
CA ALA A 68 -16.60 7.03 0.63
C ALA A 68 -16.38 7.85 1.91
N CYS A 69 -15.46 8.82 1.89
CA CYS A 69 -15.07 9.61 3.05
C CYS A 69 -15.51 11.07 2.92
N ASP A 70 -15.84 11.69 4.06
CA ASP A 70 -16.26 13.11 4.13
C ASP A 70 -15.12 14.10 3.81
N SER A 71 -13.88 13.61 3.77
CA SER A 71 -12.68 14.42 3.52
C SER A 71 -11.85 13.85 2.37
N GLU A 72 -11.22 14.75 1.61
CA GLU A 72 -10.22 14.39 0.60
C GLU A 72 -8.87 14.15 1.29
N MET A 73 -8.26 13.01 1.02
CA MET A 73 -6.87 12.75 1.38
C MET A 73 -5.97 13.27 0.27
N VAL A 74 -4.93 14.03 0.62
CA VAL A 74 -3.93 14.53 -0.32
C VAL A 74 -2.55 14.12 0.18
N HIS A 75 -1.84 13.34 -0.62
CA HIS A 75 -0.49 12.92 -0.34
C HIS A 75 0.54 13.85 -1.01
N ALA A 76 1.73 13.97 -0.41
CA ALA A 76 2.82 14.80 -0.93
C ALA A 76 3.33 14.37 -2.32
N SER A 77 3.10 13.11 -2.71
CA SER A 77 3.38 12.60 -4.06
C SER A 77 2.43 13.15 -5.14
N GLY A 78 1.36 13.85 -4.75
CA GLY A 78 0.30 14.33 -5.64
C GLY A 78 -0.88 13.36 -5.78
N VAL A 79 -0.82 12.16 -5.18
CA VAL A 79 -1.97 11.24 -5.10
C VAL A 79 -3.02 11.86 -4.17
N ARG A 80 -4.28 11.91 -4.63
CA ARG A 80 -5.40 12.41 -3.82
C ARG A 80 -6.71 11.67 -4.12
N GLY A 81 -7.66 11.73 -3.20
CA GLY A 81 -8.99 11.14 -3.41
C GLY A 81 -9.89 11.20 -2.17
N THR A 82 -11.19 11.06 -2.39
CA THR A 82 -12.24 11.03 -1.33
C THR A 82 -12.63 9.60 -0.94
N SER A 83 -11.97 8.58 -1.50
CA SER A 83 -12.01 7.21 -1.02
C SER A 83 -10.61 6.86 -0.53
N TRP A 84 -10.43 6.77 0.78
CA TRP A 84 -9.14 6.48 1.38
C TRP A 84 -9.33 5.74 2.71
N GLY A 85 -8.24 5.25 3.29
CA GLY A 85 -8.27 4.73 4.64
C GLY A 85 -6.92 4.31 5.18
N LYS A 86 -6.87 3.99 6.47
CA LYS A 86 -5.64 3.52 7.14
C LYS A 86 -5.27 2.12 6.66
N VAL A 87 -3.97 1.86 6.55
CA VAL A 87 -3.44 0.51 6.33
C VAL A 87 -2.36 0.13 7.32
N LYS A 88 -2.27 -1.18 7.59
CA LYS A 88 -1.17 -1.82 8.30
C LYS A 88 -0.65 -2.97 7.44
N ILE A 89 0.64 -3.00 7.16
CA ILE A 89 1.30 -4.11 6.47
C ILE A 89 2.19 -4.85 7.48
N GLU A 90 2.01 -6.17 7.55
CA GLU A 90 2.79 -7.06 8.41
C GLU A 90 3.57 -8.05 7.55
N TRP A 91 4.89 -7.91 7.50
CA TRP A 91 5.77 -8.73 6.66
C TRP A 91 6.13 -10.04 7.36
N ALA A 92 6.08 -11.15 6.63
CA ALA A 92 6.43 -12.47 7.16
C ALA A 92 7.94 -12.64 7.41
N LYS A 93 8.79 -11.95 6.65
CA LYS A 93 10.25 -11.98 6.75
C LYS A 93 10.82 -10.57 6.62
N THR A 94 12.04 -10.40 7.12
CA THR A 94 12.80 -9.15 7.06
C THR A 94 13.78 -9.08 5.89
N THR A 95 13.58 -9.88 4.84
CA THR A 95 14.49 -9.93 3.67
C THR A 95 13.75 -10.29 2.39
N GLY A 96 14.02 -9.58 1.30
CA GLY A 96 13.50 -9.84 -0.06
C GLY A 96 11.98 -9.69 -0.18
N PRO A 97 11.38 -9.80 -1.38
CA PRO A 97 9.93 -9.78 -1.49
C PRO A 97 9.38 -10.91 -0.61
N SER A 98 8.76 -10.52 0.50
CA SER A 98 8.21 -11.41 1.51
C SER A 98 6.71 -11.37 1.38
N ASP A 99 6.07 -12.51 1.64
CA ASP A 99 4.65 -12.53 1.93
C ASP A 99 4.33 -11.48 3.02
N PHE A 100 3.18 -10.84 2.90
CA PHE A 100 2.69 -9.91 3.92
C PHE A 100 1.18 -10.00 4.09
N VAL A 101 0.72 -9.51 5.23
CA VAL A 101 -0.70 -9.28 5.51
C VAL A 101 -0.96 -7.79 5.46
N LEU A 102 -1.82 -7.38 4.54
CA LEU A 102 -2.36 -6.03 4.48
C LEU A 102 -3.65 -6.01 5.30
N THR A 103 -3.73 -5.13 6.28
CA THR A 103 -4.98 -4.83 6.99
C THR A 103 -5.42 -3.43 6.60
N THR A 104 -6.66 -3.27 6.14
CA THR A 104 -7.23 -1.98 5.71
C THR A 104 -8.44 -1.60 6.56
N GLY A 105 -8.64 -0.29 6.71
CA GLY A 105 -9.87 0.32 7.20
C GLY A 105 -10.33 1.39 6.21
N ASP A 106 -11.56 1.87 6.38
CA ASP A 106 -12.10 2.96 5.57
C ASP A 106 -12.04 4.28 6.35
N CYS A 107 -11.62 5.34 5.68
CA CYS A 107 -11.48 6.67 6.24
C CYS A 107 -10.65 6.65 7.54
N GLU A 108 -11.19 7.17 8.64
CA GLU A 108 -10.52 7.21 9.94
C GLU A 108 -10.64 5.90 10.74
N ALA A 109 -11.43 4.93 10.27
CA ALA A 109 -11.67 3.68 10.98
C ALA A 109 -10.37 2.88 11.14
N GLU A 110 -10.29 2.14 12.25
CA GLU A 110 -9.15 1.27 12.48
C GLU A 110 -9.10 0.12 11.47
N PRO A 111 -7.92 -0.27 10.98
CA PRO A 111 -7.81 -1.35 10.01
C PRO A 111 -8.28 -2.68 10.57
N THR A 112 -9.26 -3.31 9.93
CA THR A 112 -9.84 -4.59 10.34
C THR A 112 -9.96 -5.61 9.22
N VAL A 113 -10.04 -5.17 7.97
CA VAL A 113 -10.18 -6.03 6.79
C VAL A 113 -8.81 -6.54 6.38
N LYS A 114 -8.63 -7.86 6.31
CA LYS A 114 -7.33 -8.48 6.01
C LYS A 114 -7.25 -9.03 4.59
N LEU A 115 -6.11 -8.80 3.96
CA LEU A 115 -5.72 -9.28 2.64
C LEU A 115 -4.35 -9.95 2.76
N TRP A 116 -4.26 -11.18 2.25
CA TRP A 116 -3.03 -11.95 2.23
C TRP A 116 -2.34 -11.76 0.89
N ALA A 117 -1.10 -11.30 0.92
CA ALA A 117 -0.31 -11.02 -0.26
C ALA A 117 0.87 -12.01 -0.30
N LYS A 118 0.91 -12.85 -1.34
CA LYS A 118 2.00 -13.82 -1.55
C LYS A 118 2.96 -13.33 -2.60
N ALA A 119 4.25 -13.25 -2.27
CA ALA A 119 5.27 -12.83 -3.22
C ALA A 119 5.32 -13.81 -4.42
N LYS A 120 5.46 -13.28 -5.64
CA LYS A 120 5.70 -14.07 -6.85
C LYS A 120 7.17 -14.41 -7.02
#